data_AF-H2XRZ7-F1
#
_entry.id   AF-H2XRZ7-F1
#
_cell.length_a   1.000
_cell.length_b   1.000
_cell.length_c   1.000
_cell.angle_alpha   90.00
_cell.angle_beta   90.00
_cell.angle_gamma   90.00
#
_symmetry.space_group_name_H-M   'P 1'
#
loop_
_entity.id
_entity.type
_entity.pdbx_description
1 polymer ?
#
loop_
_entity_poly.entity_id
_entity_poly.type
_entity_poly.pdbx_seq_one_letter_code
_entity_poly.pdbx_strand_id
1 'polypeptide(L)'
;MGNVYVGDHDYIRKIDVRGQVTNLFSTRDAPAKYYMAIDPTQGGLLYFSNPNEKRIYRLRQMTLTSSRSPRDLTSNYEVVAGSGRTCYPLQEDDCGDFGLASEATLSAPKGLTFDKDGVLYFIDGNRIRNIHPRSSVIQTFAGSILVSGTRPLQCQGSMSLDQLELTFPTDIAASHVDGNLYVLDGDVIIRIDVINRQASLAAGIPLHCMRSVARKPDNRDARKVSLISPTSITVSPLDGAIYISE
;
A
#
# COMPACT_ATOMS: atom_id res chain seq x y z
N MET A 1 -15.28 -0.42 -18.56
CA MET A 1 -14.64 -1.76 -18.58
C MET A 1 -13.14 -1.56 -18.62
N GLY A 2 -12.40 -2.19 -17.71
CA GLY A 2 -10.94 -2.06 -17.60
C GLY A 2 -10.25 -3.41 -17.77
N ASN A 3 -8.93 -3.40 -17.94
CA ASN A 3 -8.12 -4.62 -17.96
C ASN A 3 -7.92 -5.13 -16.53
N VAL A 4 -7.71 -6.44 -16.38
CA VAL A 4 -7.29 -7.05 -15.11
C VAL A 4 -5.79 -7.31 -15.18
N TYR A 5 -5.07 -6.97 -14.11
CA TYR A 5 -3.65 -7.28 -13.98
C TYR A 5 -3.46 -8.35 -12.92
N VAL A 6 -2.71 -9.39 -13.25
CA VAL A 6 -2.53 -10.58 -12.40
C VAL A 6 -1.05 -10.78 -12.17
N GLY A 7 -0.66 -10.89 -10.91
CA GLY A 7 0.67 -11.33 -10.53
C GLY A 7 0.63 -12.82 -10.17
N ASP A 8 1.09 -13.69 -11.06
CA ASP A 8 0.90 -15.15 -10.95
C ASP A 8 2.18 -15.93 -10.61
N HIS A 9 2.98 -15.38 -9.68
CA HIS A 9 4.30 -15.87 -9.25
C HIS A 9 5.39 -15.81 -10.32
N ASP A 10 5.13 -16.27 -11.55
CA ASP A 10 6.09 -16.27 -12.66
C ASP A 10 6.06 -14.97 -13.47
N TYR A 11 4.90 -14.33 -13.59
CA TYR A 11 4.73 -13.12 -14.38
C TYR A 11 3.79 -12.10 -13.72
N ILE A 12 3.95 -10.84 -14.13
CA ILE A 12 2.86 -9.87 -14.14
C ILE A 12 2.22 -9.94 -15.52
N ARG A 13 0.91 -10.18 -15.55
CA ARG A 13 0.11 -10.34 -16.78
C ARG A 13 -0.99 -9.32 -16.86
N LYS A 14 -1.39 -9.01 -18.09
CA LYS A 14 -2.57 -8.23 -18.42
C LYS A 14 -3.59 -9.15 -19.09
N ILE A 15 -4.82 -9.12 -18.60
CA ILE A 15 -6.00 -9.72 -19.22
C ILE A 15 -6.85 -8.56 -19.71
N ASP A 16 -6.97 -8.41 -21.02
CA ASP A 16 -7.76 -7.31 -21.59
C ASP A 16 -9.28 -7.56 -21.50
N VAL A 17 -10.07 -6.56 -21.89
CA VAL A 17 -11.55 -6.65 -21.87
C VAL A 17 -12.12 -7.71 -22.81
N ARG A 18 -11.31 -8.29 -23.70
CA ARG A 18 -11.67 -9.40 -24.59
C ARG A 18 -11.19 -10.75 -24.06
N GLY A 19 -10.54 -10.78 -22.90
CA GLY A 19 -9.95 -11.97 -22.29
C GLY A 19 -8.58 -12.36 -22.85
N GLN A 20 -7.94 -11.50 -23.66
CA GLN A 20 -6.60 -11.78 -24.19
C GLN A 20 -5.55 -11.56 -23.10
N VAL A 21 -4.69 -12.57 -22.91
CA VAL A 21 -3.60 -12.56 -21.93
C VAL A 21 -2.29 -12.10 -22.57
N THR A 22 -1.59 -11.17 -21.95
CA THR A 22 -0.24 -10.71 -22.33
C THR A 22 0.67 -10.68 -21.11
N ASN A 23 1.84 -11.31 -21.19
CA ASN A 23 2.85 -11.24 -20.12
C ASN A 23 3.59 -9.90 -20.22
N LEU A 24 3.62 -9.12 -19.16
CA LEU A 24 4.23 -7.79 -19.14
C LEU A 24 5.61 -7.78 -18.48
N PHE A 25 5.82 -8.62 -17.47
CA PHE A 25 7.07 -8.67 -16.71
C PHE A 25 7.28 -10.07 -16.14
N SER A 26 8.54 -10.54 -16.12
CA SER A 26 8.90 -11.84 -15.54
C SER A 26 9.32 -11.67 -14.09
N THR A 27 8.66 -12.37 -13.17
CA THR A 27 8.90 -12.32 -11.72
C THR A 27 9.55 -13.60 -11.18
N ARG A 28 10.09 -14.47 -12.04
CA ARG A 28 10.68 -15.76 -11.64
C ARG A 28 11.77 -15.68 -10.56
N ASP A 29 12.44 -14.54 -10.43
CA ASP A 29 13.46 -14.30 -9.41
C ASP A 29 12.95 -13.43 -8.22
N ALA A 30 11.67 -13.03 -8.24
CA ALA A 30 11.05 -12.17 -7.24
C ALA A 30 10.46 -12.99 -6.06
N PRO A 31 10.27 -12.38 -4.86
CA PRO A 31 9.63 -13.05 -3.71
C PRO A 31 8.25 -13.65 -4.00
N ALA A 32 7.84 -14.53 -3.08
CA ALA A 32 6.50 -15.13 -3.06
C ALA A 32 5.34 -14.11 -2.95
N LYS A 33 5.54 -12.91 -2.38
CA LYS A 33 4.49 -11.88 -2.28
C LYS A 33 5.01 -10.49 -2.67
N TYR A 34 4.36 -9.90 -3.65
CA TYR A 34 4.48 -8.50 -4.07
C TYR A 34 3.09 -7.88 -4.13
N TYR A 35 3.01 -6.56 -4.15
CA TYR A 35 1.76 -5.80 -4.21
C TYR A 35 1.75 -5.00 -5.50
N MET A 36 0.58 -4.74 -6.08
CA MET A 36 0.45 -3.99 -7.32
C MET A 36 -0.60 -2.89 -7.19
N ALA A 37 -0.38 -1.77 -7.87
CA ALA A 37 -1.39 -0.73 -8.06
C ALA A 37 -1.29 -0.13 -9.46
N ILE A 38 -2.40 0.46 -9.91
CA ILE A 38 -2.46 1.23 -11.15
C ILE A 38 -2.52 2.71 -10.78
N ASP A 39 -1.67 3.51 -11.40
CA ASP A 39 -1.77 4.97 -11.35
C ASP A 39 -3.08 5.42 -12.03
N PRO A 40 -3.99 6.12 -11.33
CA PRO A 40 -5.29 6.53 -11.89
C PRO A 40 -5.17 7.70 -12.88
N THR A 41 -4.01 8.33 -13.01
CA THR A 41 -3.79 9.46 -13.92
C THR A 41 -3.67 9.00 -15.39
N GLN A 42 -3.68 9.98 -16.32
CA GLN A 42 -3.63 9.68 -17.75
C GLN A 42 -2.37 8.89 -18.12
N GLY A 43 -2.55 7.66 -18.61
CA GLY A 43 -1.46 6.77 -19.00
C GLY A 43 -1.35 5.49 -18.16
N GLY A 44 -2.03 5.41 -17.01
CA GLY A 44 -2.34 4.18 -16.29
C GLY A 44 -1.23 3.14 -16.24
N LEU A 45 -0.09 3.47 -15.64
CA LEU A 45 1.03 2.54 -15.50
C LEU A 45 0.86 1.67 -14.25
N LEU A 46 1.33 0.43 -14.36
CA LEU A 46 1.36 -0.51 -13.23
C LEU A 46 2.62 -0.32 -12.42
N TYR A 47 2.42 -0.22 -11.11
CA TYR A 47 3.45 -0.17 -10.09
C TYR A 47 3.39 -1.44 -9.27
N PHE A 48 4.54 -1.92 -8.81
CA PHE A 48 4.61 -3.03 -7.88
C PHE A 48 5.73 -2.86 -6.86
N SER A 49 5.50 -3.31 -5.63
CA SER A 49 6.49 -3.31 -4.57
C SER A 49 7.14 -4.69 -4.43
N ASN A 50 8.46 -4.70 -4.27
CA ASN A 50 9.24 -5.89 -3.96
C ASN A 50 9.85 -5.75 -2.56
N PRO A 51 9.23 -6.38 -1.53
CA PRO A 51 9.72 -6.30 -0.15
C PRO A 51 11.14 -6.83 0.05
N ASN A 52 11.60 -7.78 -0.78
CA ASN A 52 12.93 -8.39 -0.65
C ASN A 52 14.00 -7.50 -1.25
N GLU A 53 13.74 -6.92 -2.41
CA GLU A 53 14.67 -6.03 -3.09
C GLU A 53 14.63 -4.60 -2.55
N LYS A 54 13.77 -4.31 -1.55
CA LYS A 54 13.64 -2.99 -0.94
C LYS A 54 13.37 -1.91 -1.98
N ARG A 55 12.52 -2.24 -2.96
CA ARG A 55 12.26 -1.41 -4.13
C ARG A 55 10.78 -1.37 -4.50
N ILE A 56 10.38 -0.24 -5.08
CA ILE A 56 9.13 -0.09 -5.80
C ILE A 56 9.47 0.17 -7.26
N TYR A 57 8.77 -0.53 -8.14
CA TYR A 57 8.97 -0.51 -9.57
C TYR A 57 7.74 0.00 -10.29
N ARG A 58 7.96 0.55 -11.49
CA ARG A 58 6.93 0.89 -12.47
C ARG A 58 7.23 0.18 -13.78
N LEU A 59 6.22 -0.41 -14.41
CA LEU A 59 6.40 -0.99 -15.74
C LEU A 59 6.60 0.10 -16.80
N ARG A 60 7.60 -0.07 -17.68
CA ARG A 60 7.85 0.89 -18.78
C ARG A 60 6.76 0.83 -19.84
N GLN A 61 6.28 -0.37 -20.13
CA GLN A 61 5.32 -0.62 -21.18
C GLN A 61 4.17 -1.53 -20.71
N MET A 62 2.94 -1.08 -20.98
CA MET A 62 1.68 -1.77 -20.66
C MET A 62 1.07 -2.50 -21.87
N THR A 63 1.71 -2.40 -23.04
CA THR A 63 1.30 -3.07 -24.27
C THR A 63 2.56 -3.50 -25.02
N LEU A 64 2.68 -4.80 -25.29
CA LEU A 64 3.80 -5.38 -26.00
C LEU A 64 3.34 -5.72 -27.42
N THR A 65 3.84 -5.00 -28.42
CA THR A 65 3.67 -5.36 -29.83
C THR A 65 4.96 -6.01 -30.33
N SER A 66 4.90 -6.81 -31.40
CA SER A 66 6.09 -7.47 -32.00
C SER A 66 7.23 -6.50 -32.33
N SER A 67 6.91 -5.22 -32.56
CA SER A 67 7.86 -4.14 -32.87
C SER A 67 8.36 -3.35 -31.65
N ARG A 68 7.68 -3.42 -30.51
CA ARG A 68 8.00 -2.63 -29.29
C ARG A 68 8.19 -3.46 -28.02
N SER A 69 7.91 -4.76 -28.06
CA SER A 69 8.12 -5.67 -26.94
C SER A 69 9.59 -5.66 -26.52
N PRO A 70 9.90 -5.58 -25.21
CA PRO A 70 11.21 -5.93 -24.72
C PRO A 70 11.52 -7.34 -25.23
N ARG A 71 12.73 -7.54 -25.76
CA ARG A 71 13.23 -8.89 -26.06
C ARG A 71 13.34 -9.71 -24.77
N ASP A 72 13.42 -9.03 -23.63
CA ASP A 72 13.56 -9.58 -22.29
C ASP A 72 12.55 -8.93 -21.32
N LEU A 73 11.57 -9.72 -20.89
CA LEU A 73 10.53 -9.30 -19.95
C LEU A 73 11.06 -9.01 -18.54
N THR A 74 12.29 -9.42 -18.20
CA THR A 74 12.91 -9.12 -16.90
C THR A 74 13.35 -7.65 -16.79
N SER A 75 13.38 -6.91 -17.91
CA SER A 75 13.88 -5.53 -17.97
C SER A 75 12.79 -4.46 -18.17
N ASN A 76 11.51 -4.87 -18.23
CA ASN A 76 10.38 -3.96 -18.48
C ASN A 76 9.99 -3.11 -17.26
N TYR A 77 10.96 -2.48 -16.58
CA TYR A 77 10.70 -1.73 -15.37
C TYR A 77 11.61 -0.51 -15.22
N GLU A 78 11.18 0.41 -14.35
CA GLU A 78 11.95 1.51 -13.81
C GLU A 78 11.84 1.50 -12.28
N VAL A 79 12.94 1.82 -11.60
CA VAL A 79 12.94 2.01 -10.14
C VAL A 79 12.25 3.32 -9.84
N VAL A 80 11.16 3.25 -9.07
CA VAL A 80 10.42 4.42 -8.58
C VAL A 80 10.95 4.83 -7.22
N ALA A 81 11.18 3.84 -6.35
CA ALA A 81 11.68 4.08 -5.01
C ALA A 81 12.60 2.95 -4.56
N GLY A 82 13.55 3.29 -3.69
CA GLY A 82 14.45 2.34 -3.07
C GLY A 82 15.76 2.13 -3.82
N SER A 83 16.87 2.34 -3.12
CA SER A 83 18.22 2.02 -3.61
C SER A 83 18.50 0.51 -3.61
N GLY A 84 17.69 -0.27 -2.89
CA GLY A 84 17.92 -1.69 -2.61
C GLY A 84 18.63 -1.94 -1.27
N ARG A 85 19.03 -0.89 -0.55
CA ARG A 85 19.57 -0.99 0.81
C ARG A 85 18.45 -0.96 1.83
N THR A 86 18.64 -1.69 2.92
CA THR A 86 17.73 -1.71 4.07
C THR A 86 17.78 -0.39 4.83
N CYS A 87 16.62 0.19 5.09
CA CYS A 87 16.43 1.25 6.08
C CYS A 87 16.44 0.66 7.49
N TYR A 88 17.35 1.15 8.33
CA TYR A 88 17.47 0.74 9.74
C TYR A 88 16.84 1.79 10.67
N PRO A 89 16.34 1.39 11.85
CA PRO A 89 15.93 2.35 12.88
C PRO A 89 17.09 3.29 13.24
N LEU A 90 16.78 4.57 13.50
CA LEU A 90 17.73 5.62 13.91
C LEU A 90 18.77 6.02 12.85
N GLN A 91 18.53 5.73 11.57
CA GLN A 91 19.37 6.25 10.49
C GLN A 91 19.29 7.78 10.46
N GLU A 92 20.44 8.46 10.41
CA GLU A 92 20.52 9.94 10.53
C GLU A 92 19.77 10.69 9.43
N ASP A 93 19.63 10.09 8.25
CA ASP A 93 18.97 10.66 7.07
C ASP A 93 17.48 10.30 6.96
N ASP A 94 16.89 9.73 8.02
CA ASP A 94 15.50 9.22 8.04
C ASP A 94 15.16 8.36 6.80
N CYS A 95 16.13 7.55 6.39
CA CYS A 95 16.02 6.67 5.23
C CYS A 95 15.68 7.43 3.93
N GLY A 96 16.25 8.63 3.79
CA GLY A 96 16.14 9.47 2.60
C GLY A 96 14.84 10.25 2.49
N ASP A 97 14.10 10.45 3.60
CA ASP A 97 12.94 11.36 3.60
C ASP A 97 13.34 12.76 3.11
N PHE A 98 12.41 13.38 2.38
CA PHE A 98 12.57 14.65 1.65
C PHE A 98 13.58 14.62 0.48
N GLY A 99 14.23 13.48 0.23
CA GLY A 99 15.10 13.23 -0.93
C GLY A 99 14.40 12.58 -2.12
N LEU A 100 15.19 12.24 -3.15
CA LEU A 100 14.69 11.48 -4.31
C LEU A 100 14.30 10.07 -3.89
N ALA A 101 13.08 9.65 -4.24
CA ALA A 101 12.54 8.35 -3.87
C ALA A 101 13.43 7.18 -4.32
N SER A 102 14.04 7.28 -5.51
CA SER A 102 14.93 6.26 -6.07
C SER A 102 16.23 6.05 -5.27
N GLU A 103 16.65 7.05 -4.48
CA GLU A 103 17.89 7.01 -3.69
C GLU A 103 17.64 6.59 -2.24
N ALA A 104 16.40 6.76 -1.75
CA ALA A 104 15.99 6.39 -0.40
C ALA A 104 16.24 4.91 -0.08
N THR A 105 16.41 4.60 1.19
CA THR A 105 16.45 3.21 1.68
C THR A 105 15.05 2.81 2.15
N LEU A 106 14.65 1.57 1.89
CA LEU A 106 13.34 1.03 2.29
C LEU A 106 13.56 -0.14 3.25
N SER A 107 12.66 -0.31 4.22
CA SER A 107 12.71 -1.42 5.18
C SER A 107 12.02 -2.67 4.64
N ALA A 108 10.78 -2.52 4.17
CA ALA A 108 9.98 -3.60 3.58
C ALA A 108 8.75 -3.00 2.89
N PRO A 109 8.87 -2.55 1.62
CA PRO A 109 7.74 -1.97 0.91
C PRO A 109 6.68 -3.05 0.65
N LYS A 110 5.46 -2.85 1.16
CA LYS A 110 4.30 -3.78 1.04
C LYS A 110 3.19 -3.14 0.19
N GLY A 111 1.93 -3.20 0.63
CA GLY A 111 0.79 -2.61 -0.07
C GLY A 111 1.07 -1.19 -0.53
N LEU A 112 0.59 -0.88 -1.73
CA LEU A 112 0.70 0.44 -2.34
C LEU A 112 -0.61 0.84 -3.01
N THR A 113 -0.91 2.14 -3.01
CA THR A 113 -2.11 2.71 -3.62
C THR A 113 -1.83 4.13 -4.09
N PHE A 114 -2.64 4.62 -5.02
CA PHE A 114 -2.59 6.02 -5.44
C PHE A 114 -3.81 6.76 -4.91
N ASP A 115 -3.64 8.03 -4.55
CA ASP A 115 -4.77 8.93 -4.40
C ASP A 115 -5.25 9.45 -5.78
N LYS A 116 -6.31 10.26 -5.77
CA LYS A 116 -6.88 10.87 -6.98
C LYS A 116 -5.93 11.85 -7.69
N ASP A 117 -4.93 12.37 -7.00
CA ASP A 117 -3.98 13.38 -7.50
C ASP A 117 -2.67 12.72 -7.99
N GLY A 118 -2.58 11.38 -7.92
CA GLY A 118 -1.43 10.58 -8.36
C GLY A 118 -0.32 10.47 -7.31
N VAL A 119 -0.58 10.85 -6.05
CA VAL A 119 0.37 10.60 -4.96
C VAL A 119 0.36 9.11 -4.63
N LEU A 120 1.54 8.49 -4.71
CA LEU A 120 1.74 7.10 -4.36
C LEU A 120 1.90 6.99 -2.84
N TYR A 121 1.01 6.26 -2.18
CA TYR A 121 1.14 5.87 -0.78
C TYR A 121 1.49 4.40 -0.69
N PHE A 122 2.39 4.04 0.22
CA PHE A 122 2.79 2.66 0.42
C PHE A 122 3.23 2.39 1.84
N ILE A 123 3.10 1.14 2.26
CA ILE A 123 3.59 0.66 3.54
C ILE A 123 5.07 0.34 3.41
N ASP A 124 5.91 0.85 4.31
CA ASP A 124 7.34 0.54 4.40
C ASP A 124 7.71 0.14 5.84
N GLY A 125 7.79 -1.16 6.12
CA GLY A 125 7.94 -1.63 7.50
C GLY A 125 6.69 -1.31 8.34
N ASN A 126 6.85 -0.43 9.34
CA ASN A 126 5.79 0.00 10.28
C ASN A 126 5.39 1.48 10.06
N ARG A 127 5.57 2.00 8.85
CA ARG A 127 5.16 3.34 8.46
C ARG A 127 4.47 3.34 7.11
N ILE A 128 3.73 4.39 6.85
CA ILE A 128 3.20 4.73 5.54
C ILE A 128 4.07 5.85 4.99
N ARG A 129 4.68 5.64 3.85
CA ARG A 129 5.41 6.69 3.11
C ARG A 129 4.62 7.09 1.88
N ASN A 130 4.86 8.30 1.40
CA ASN A 130 4.29 8.76 0.15
C ASN A 130 5.32 9.37 -0.79
N ILE A 131 5.00 9.36 -2.08
CA ILE A 131 5.82 9.94 -3.15
C ILE A 131 4.94 10.85 -4.00
N HIS A 132 5.31 12.12 -4.07
CA HIS A 132 4.60 13.07 -4.90
C HIS A 132 5.02 12.93 -6.38
N PRO A 133 4.08 12.80 -7.34
CA PRO A 133 4.36 12.32 -8.68
C PRO A 133 5.23 13.27 -9.52
N ARG A 134 5.20 14.58 -9.22
CA ARG A 134 5.96 15.59 -9.98
C ARG A 134 7.38 15.81 -9.47
N SER A 135 7.56 15.72 -8.16
CA SER A 135 8.87 15.96 -7.54
C SER A 135 9.67 14.68 -7.33
N SER A 136 9.02 13.52 -7.39
CA SER A 136 9.60 12.21 -7.04
C SER A 136 10.24 12.20 -5.64
N VAL A 137 9.76 13.09 -4.76
CA VAL A 137 10.23 13.21 -3.38
C VAL A 137 9.46 12.24 -2.51
N ILE A 138 10.18 11.48 -1.70
CA ILE A 138 9.63 10.56 -0.71
C ILE A 138 9.58 11.21 0.67
N GLN A 139 8.58 10.89 1.48
CA GLN A 139 8.53 11.27 2.89
C GLN A 139 7.67 10.29 3.69
N THR A 140 7.88 10.23 5.00
CA THR A 140 7.00 9.53 5.94
C THR A 140 5.70 10.33 6.12
N PHE A 141 4.57 9.66 5.89
CA PHE A 141 3.24 10.26 5.99
C PHE A 141 2.58 9.98 7.35
N ALA A 142 2.69 8.74 7.82
CA ALA A 142 2.16 8.28 9.10
C ALA A 142 2.95 7.09 9.64
N GLY A 143 2.85 6.86 10.96
CA GLY A 143 3.64 5.84 11.62
C GLY A 143 5.10 6.25 11.76
N SER A 144 5.90 5.36 12.34
CA SER A 144 7.31 5.61 12.61
C SER A 144 8.05 4.28 12.68
N ILE A 145 9.32 4.30 12.27
CA ILE A 145 10.23 3.18 12.56
C ILE A 145 10.68 3.19 14.03
N LEU A 146 10.54 4.33 14.71
CA LEU A 146 10.84 4.52 16.13
C LEU A 146 9.55 4.48 16.94
N VAL A 147 9.49 3.62 17.95
CA VAL A 147 8.32 3.52 18.84
C VAL A 147 8.19 4.74 19.77
N SER A 148 9.27 5.51 19.96
CA SER A 148 9.28 6.67 20.86
C SER A 148 8.30 7.75 20.40
N GLY A 149 7.38 8.14 21.28
CA GLY A 149 6.36 9.17 21.01
C GLY A 149 5.11 8.65 20.28
N THR A 150 5.10 7.40 19.84
CA THR A 150 3.92 6.74 19.26
C THR A 150 3.08 6.06 20.35
N ARG A 151 1.82 5.77 20.03
CA ARG A 151 0.89 5.04 20.89
C ARG A 151 -0.04 4.17 20.05
N PRO A 152 -0.57 3.08 20.62
CA PRO A 152 -1.55 2.24 19.94
C PRO A 152 -2.79 3.03 19.50
N LEU A 153 -3.43 2.56 18.43
CA LEU A 153 -4.68 3.12 17.93
C LEU A 153 -5.73 3.24 19.04
N GLN A 154 -6.43 4.37 19.09
CA GLN A 154 -7.51 4.56 20.06
C GLN A 154 -8.70 3.64 19.75
N CYS A 155 -9.28 3.02 20.79
CA CYS A 155 -10.45 2.14 20.64
C CYS A 155 -11.69 2.88 20.13
N GLN A 156 -11.78 4.18 20.41
CA GLN A 156 -12.86 5.07 20.00
C GLN A 156 -12.29 6.46 19.72
N GLY A 157 -12.87 7.16 18.74
CA GLY A 157 -12.42 8.49 18.34
C GLY A 157 -11.28 8.46 17.33
N SER A 158 -10.56 9.57 17.24
CA SER A 158 -9.44 9.77 16.32
C SER A 158 -8.21 10.33 17.03
N MET A 159 -7.05 10.09 16.45
CA MET A 159 -5.75 10.57 16.95
C MET A 159 -4.91 11.18 15.83
N SER A 160 -3.94 12.02 16.17
CA SER A 160 -2.98 12.55 15.19
C SER A 160 -2.15 11.42 14.57
N LEU A 161 -1.85 11.51 13.27
CA LEU A 161 -0.96 10.56 12.58
C LEU A 161 0.45 10.52 13.15
N ASP A 162 0.94 11.62 13.74
CA ASP A 162 2.28 11.69 14.33
C ASP A 162 2.40 10.83 15.61
N GLN A 163 1.26 10.42 16.17
CA GLN A 163 1.19 9.57 17.35
C GLN A 163 0.84 8.12 17.00
N LEU A 164 0.46 7.83 15.76
CA LEU A 164 -0.04 6.51 15.37
C LEU A 164 1.10 5.49 15.39
N GLU A 165 0.96 4.46 16.20
CA GLU A 165 1.77 3.26 16.11
C GLU A 165 1.12 2.26 15.15
N LEU A 166 1.84 1.87 14.09
CA LEU A 166 1.46 0.75 13.22
C LEU A 166 2.23 -0.49 13.63
N THR A 167 1.55 -1.63 13.78
CA THR A 167 2.17 -2.83 14.37
C THR A 167 2.62 -3.82 13.29
N PHE A 168 1.71 -4.18 12.41
CA PHE A 168 1.88 -5.12 11.30
C PHE A 168 1.06 -4.70 10.07
N PRO A 169 1.30 -3.50 9.49
CA PRO A 169 0.61 -3.08 8.29
C PRO A 169 0.99 -3.96 7.11
N THR A 170 0.03 -4.40 6.31
CA THR A 170 0.24 -5.30 5.17
C THR A 170 -0.31 -4.76 3.86
N ASP A 171 -1.55 -4.27 3.86
CA ASP A 171 -2.25 -3.80 2.66
C ASP A 171 -2.84 -2.40 2.87
N ILE A 172 -2.99 -1.65 1.79
CA ILE A 172 -3.47 -0.26 1.81
C ILE A 172 -4.32 0.03 0.57
N ALA A 173 -5.47 0.66 0.76
CA ALA A 173 -6.37 1.05 -0.31
C ALA A 173 -6.81 2.51 -0.15
N ALA A 174 -6.78 3.27 -1.24
CA ALA A 174 -7.31 4.62 -1.29
C ALA A 174 -8.79 4.60 -1.68
N SER A 175 -9.56 5.50 -1.09
CA SER A 175 -10.95 5.73 -1.45
C SER A 175 -11.07 7.02 -2.27
N HIS A 176 -11.52 6.89 -3.51
CA HIS A 176 -11.79 8.05 -4.37
C HIS A 176 -13.06 8.81 -3.98
N VAL A 177 -13.91 8.22 -3.13
CA VAL A 177 -15.18 8.81 -2.70
C VAL A 177 -14.95 9.82 -1.57
N ASP A 178 -14.11 9.49 -0.60
CA ASP A 178 -13.88 10.32 0.60
C ASP A 178 -12.43 10.84 0.71
N GLY A 179 -11.53 10.45 -0.20
CA GLY A 179 -10.13 10.88 -0.24
C GLY A 179 -9.24 10.28 0.85
N ASN A 180 -9.72 9.29 1.60
CA ASN A 180 -8.99 8.69 2.72
C ASN A 180 -8.25 7.42 2.31
N LEU A 181 -7.29 7.01 3.14
CA LEU A 181 -6.63 5.72 3.00
C LEU A 181 -7.18 4.76 4.05
N TYR A 182 -7.26 3.48 3.69
CA TYR A 182 -7.62 2.39 4.57
C TYR A 182 -6.45 1.42 4.62
N VAL A 183 -5.98 1.11 5.83
CA VAL A 183 -4.77 0.34 6.06
C VAL A 183 -5.13 -0.90 6.84
N LEU A 184 -4.75 -2.06 6.32
CA LEU A 184 -4.85 -3.34 7.01
C LEU A 184 -3.62 -3.49 7.92
N ASP A 185 -3.82 -3.38 9.23
CA ASP A 185 -2.80 -3.49 10.26
C ASP A 185 -3.13 -4.64 11.23
N GLY A 186 -2.52 -5.81 11.01
CA GLY A 186 -2.92 -7.04 11.70
C GLY A 186 -4.39 -7.40 11.42
N ASP A 187 -5.19 -7.49 12.48
CA ASP A 187 -6.62 -7.84 12.40
C ASP A 187 -7.55 -6.60 12.45
N VAL A 188 -7.04 -5.41 12.13
CA VAL A 188 -7.85 -4.18 12.09
C VAL A 188 -7.65 -3.39 10.81
N ILE A 189 -8.70 -2.67 10.42
CA ILE A 189 -8.64 -1.67 9.35
C ILE A 189 -8.60 -0.28 9.99
N ILE A 190 -7.55 0.47 9.68
CA ILE A 190 -7.34 1.84 10.13
C ILE A 190 -7.74 2.80 9.01
N ARG A 191 -8.66 3.72 9.27
CA ARG A 191 -8.95 4.85 8.39
C ARG A 191 -7.95 5.96 8.69
N ILE A 192 -7.26 6.41 7.65
CA ILE A 192 -6.32 7.53 7.64
C ILE A 192 -7.00 8.70 6.93
N ASP A 193 -7.39 9.71 7.70
CA ASP A 193 -7.89 10.97 7.20
C ASP A 193 -6.70 11.80 6.69
N VAL A 194 -6.56 11.82 5.36
CA VAL A 194 -5.39 12.40 4.69
C VAL A 194 -5.34 13.91 4.90
N ILE A 195 -6.50 14.58 4.85
CA ILE A 195 -6.61 16.04 4.94
C ILE A 195 -6.37 16.51 6.37
N ASN A 196 -7.04 15.88 7.34
CA ASN A 196 -6.97 16.29 8.74
C ASN A 196 -5.77 15.70 9.48
N ARG A 197 -4.98 14.83 8.82
CA ARG A 197 -3.90 14.05 9.42
C ARG A 197 -4.34 13.34 10.70
N GLN A 198 -5.41 12.57 10.61
CA GLN A 198 -5.91 11.77 11.74
C GLN A 198 -6.10 10.29 11.40
N ALA A 199 -5.91 9.42 12.38
CA ALA A 199 -6.22 8.00 12.31
C ALA A 199 -7.41 7.64 13.19
N SER A 200 -8.21 6.68 12.75
CA SER A 200 -9.36 6.13 13.48
C SER A 200 -9.62 4.68 13.08
N LEU A 201 -10.28 3.91 13.96
CA LEU A 201 -10.66 2.52 13.68
C LEU A 201 -11.83 2.47 12.69
N ALA A 202 -11.65 1.78 11.56
CA ALA A 202 -12.69 1.57 10.56
C ALA A 202 -13.42 0.22 10.76
N ALA A 203 -12.66 -0.85 10.99
CA ALA A 203 -13.18 -2.19 11.23
C ALA A 203 -12.21 -3.02 12.06
N GLY A 204 -12.70 -4.08 12.72
CA GLY A 204 -11.90 -4.92 13.61
C GLY A 204 -11.95 -4.44 15.07
N ILE A 205 -11.27 -5.18 15.95
CA ILE A 205 -11.13 -4.83 17.36
C ILE A 205 -9.64 -4.92 17.72
N PRO A 206 -8.96 -3.81 18.04
CA PRO A 206 -7.58 -3.88 18.49
C PRO A 206 -7.46 -4.74 19.75
N LEU A 207 -6.39 -5.52 19.89
CA LEU A 207 -6.21 -6.47 21.00
C LEU A 207 -6.34 -5.81 22.37
N HIS A 208 -5.78 -4.60 22.54
CA HIS A 208 -5.88 -3.82 23.79
C HIS A 208 -7.30 -3.31 24.08
N CYS A 209 -8.18 -3.31 23.08
CA CYS A 209 -9.57 -2.88 23.18
C CYS A 209 -10.56 -4.05 23.42
N MET A 210 -10.12 -5.31 23.42
CA MET A 210 -11.05 -6.44 23.61
C MET A 210 -11.81 -6.40 24.95
N ARG A 211 -11.25 -5.78 25.99
CA ARG A 211 -11.89 -5.64 27.30
C ARG A 211 -13.07 -4.66 27.31
N SER A 212 -13.14 -3.73 26.37
CA SER A 212 -14.22 -2.74 26.27
C SER A 212 -15.39 -3.18 25.38
N VAL A 213 -15.32 -4.38 24.79
CA VAL A 213 -16.40 -4.95 23.98
C VAL A 213 -17.49 -5.53 24.89
N ALA A 214 -18.74 -5.11 24.69
CA ALA A 214 -19.89 -5.63 25.43
C ALA A 214 -20.04 -7.15 25.20
N ARG A 215 -20.52 -7.89 26.22
CA ARG A 215 -20.74 -9.36 26.18
C ARG A 215 -21.67 -9.85 25.06
N LYS A 216 -22.34 -8.95 24.34
CA LYS A 216 -23.05 -9.21 23.09
C LYS A 216 -22.48 -8.29 22.02
N PRO A 217 -21.65 -8.79 21.08
CA PRO A 217 -21.16 -7.98 19.98
C PRO A 217 -22.35 -7.50 19.14
N ASP A 218 -22.39 -6.21 18.87
CA ASP A 218 -23.32 -5.65 17.90
C ASP A 218 -22.71 -5.86 16.52
N ASN A 219 -23.19 -6.88 15.81
CA ASN A 219 -22.68 -7.24 14.48
C ASN A 219 -23.05 -6.22 13.40
N ARG A 220 -23.70 -5.10 13.74
CA ARG A 220 -23.96 -3.99 12.81
C ARG A 220 -22.86 -2.93 12.82
N ASP A 221 -21.99 -2.91 13.83
CA ASP A 221 -20.86 -1.98 13.93
C ASP A 221 -19.56 -2.73 13.64
N ALA A 222 -18.94 -2.45 12.49
CA ALA A 222 -17.70 -3.10 12.05
C ALA A 222 -16.54 -2.96 13.06
N ARG A 223 -16.59 -1.95 13.95
CA ARG A 223 -15.59 -1.70 15.00
C ARG A 223 -15.78 -2.57 16.25
N LYS A 224 -16.81 -3.42 16.25
CA LYS A 224 -17.13 -4.38 17.32
C LYS A 224 -17.13 -5.83 16.83
N VAL A 225 -16.66 -6.04 15.60
CA VAL A 225 -16.51 -7.35 14.98
C VAL A 225 -15.02 -7.64 14.85
N SER A 226 -14.58 -8.79 15.36
CA SER A 226 -13.20 -9.25 15.17
C SER A 226 -13.02 -9.73 13.74
N LEU A 227 -11.96 -9.26 13.08
CA LEU A 227 -11.48 -9.85 11.85
C LEU A 227 -10.58 -11.05 12.20
N ILE A 228 -10.56 -12.07 11.34
CA ILE A 228 -9.82 -13.30 11.56
C ILE A 228 -8.85 -13.49 10.39
N SER A 229 -7.58 -13.14 10.61
CA SER A 229 -6.50 -13.30 9.61
C SER A 229 -6.80 -12.64 8.24
N PRO A 230 -7.32 -11.40 8.19
CA PRO A 230 -7.51 -10.69 6.94
C PRO A 230 -6.20 -10.59 6.13
N THR A 231 -6.32 -10.76 4.81
CA THR A 231 -5.18 -10.87 3.89
C THR A 231 -5.06 -9.73 2.89
N SER A 232 -6.17 -9.09 2.55
CA SER A 232 -6.23 -7.94 1.63
C SER A 232 -7.49 -7.10 1.81
N ILE A 233 -7.41 -5.85 1.39
CA ILE A 233 -8.55 -4.93 1.35
C ILE A 233 -8.67 -4.23 -0.01
N THR A 234 -9.91 -3.88 -0.37
CA THR A 234 -10.16 -2.97 -1.50
C THR A 234 -11.32 -2.05 -1.17
N VAL A 235 -11.34 -0.87 -1.80
CA VAL A 235 -12.43 0.09 -1.65
C VAL A 235 -13.14 0.26 -2.98
N SER A 236 -14.45 0.12 -2.97
CA SER A 236 -15.26 0.36 -4.16
C SER A 236 -15.18 1.83 -4.57
N PRO A 237 -14.85 2.12 -5.84
CA PRO A 237 -14.81 3.49 -6.34
C PRO A 237 -16.22 4.09 -6.52
N LEU A 238 -17.28 3.30 -6.39
CA LEU A 238 -18.66 3.75 -6.62
C LEU A 238 -19.30 4.34 -5.35
N ASP A 239 -19.09 3.70 -4.21
CA ASP A 239 -19.81 3.97 -2.96
C ASP A 239 -18.88 4.01 -1.73
N GLY A 240 -17.59 3.75 -1.89
CA GLY A 240 -16.62 3.74 -0.79
C GLY A 240 -16.75 2.50 0.11
N ALA A 241 -17.51 1.48 -0.28
CA ALA A 241 -17.60 0.24 0.48
C ALA A 241 -16.24 -0.45 0.55
N ILE A 242 -15.86 -0.89 1.75
CA ILE A 242 -14.59 -1.59 2.01
C ILE A 242 -14.88 -3.09 1.97
N TYR A 243 -14.13 -3.81 1.13
CA TYR A 243 -14.17 -5.27 1.05
C TYR A 243 -12.91 -5.84 1.65
N ILE A 244 -13.06 -6.86 2.49
CA ILE A 244 -11.97 -7.50 3.24
C ILE A 244 -11.97 -8.97 2.83
N SER A 245 -10.80 -9.50 2.49
CA SER A 245 -10.59 -10.94 2.30
C SER A 245 -9.99 -11.53 3.57
N GLU A 246 -10.60 -12.59 4.08
CA GLU A 246 -10.14 -13.40 5.22
C GLU A 246 -9.83 -14.82 4.77
#